data_AF-A0A6L8U2B4-F1
#
_entry.id   AF-A0A6L8U2B4-F1
#
_cell.length_a   1.000
_cell.length_b   1.000
_cell.length_c   1.000
_cell.angle_alpha   90.00
_cell.angle_beta   90.00
_cell.angle_gamma   90.00
#
_symmetry.space_group_name_H-M   'P 1'
#
loop_
_entity.id
_entity.type
_entity.pdbx_description
1 polymer ?
#
loop_
_entity_poly.entity_id
_entity_poly.type
_entity_poly.pdbx_seq_one_letter_code
_entity_poly.pdbx_strand_id
1 'polypeptide(L)' 'MKYRPFKKERIDPIDFPCKKEVYYTLEDAQMMIRHIEETRVTRKIRAYKCNVCGFWHLTSRAGKHD' A
#
# COMPACT_ATOMS: atom_id res chain seq x y z
N MET A 1 16.26 46.24 -16.23
CA MET A 1 16.43 44.78 -16.37
C MET A 1 15.05 44.11 -16.43
N LYS A 2 14.77 43.25 -17.43
CA LYS A 2 13.49 42.54 -17.55
C LYS A 2 13.60 41.19 -16.84
N TYR A 3 13.07 41.06 -15.63
CA TYR A 3 12.97 39.78 -14.93
C TYR A 3 11.86 38.93 -15.57
N ARG A 4 12.23 37.77 -16.13
CA ARG A 4 11.26 36.74 -16.54
C ARG A 4 11.00 35.83 -15.34
N PRO A 5 9.75 35.69 -14.88
CA PRO A 5 9.46 34.75 -13.80
C PRO A 5 9.67 33.32 -14.30
N PHE A 6 10.48 32.55 -13.57
CA PHE A 6 10.71 31.13 -13.80
C PHE A 6 9.37 30.39 -13.76
N LYS A 7 9.05 29.65 -14.82
CA LYS A 7 7.87 28.78 -14.87
C LYS A 7 8.01 27.74 -13.74
N LYS A 8 7.05 27.72 -12.81
CA LYS A 8 6.94 26.66 -11.80
C LYS A 8 6.68 25.35 -12.53
N GLU A 9 7.69 24.51 -12.65
CA GLU A 9 7.50 23.12 -13.03
C GLU A 9 6.61 22.47 -11.96
N ARG A 10 5.49 21.91 -12.41
CA ARG A 10 4.58 21.16 -11.55
C ARG A 10 5.29 19.85 -11.24
N ILE A 11 5.84 19.75 -10.03
CA ILE A 11 6.32 18.48 -9.51
C ILE A 11 5.06 17.69 -9.20
N ASP A 12 4.69 16.78 -10.09
CA ASP A 12 3.61 15.83 -9.81
C ASP A 12 3.99 15.04 -8.56
N PRO A 13 3.09 14.91 -7.56
CA PRO A 13 3.38 14.14 -6.38
C PRO A 13 3.71 12.70 -6.81
N ILE A 14 4.74 12.13 -6.19
CA ILE A 14 5.13 10.73 -6.38
C ILE A 14 3.95 9.89 -5.89
N ASP A 15 3.06 9.54 -6.81
CA ASP A 15 1.89 8.71 -6.52
C ASP A 15 2.42 7.31 -6.25
N PHE A 16 2.37 6.89 -4.98
CA PHE A 16 2.75 5.54 -4.63
C PHE A 16 1.72 4.59 -5.24
N PRO A 17 2.15 3.58 -6.02
CA PRO A 17 1.26 2.73 -6.83
C PRO A 17 0.22 1.95 -6.01
N CYS A 18 0.35 1.91 -4.68
CA CYS A 18 -0.60 1.30 -3.77
C CYS A 18 -0.84 2.18 -2.55
N LYS A 19 -2.12 2.48 -2.27
CA LYS A 19 -2.57 3.14 -1.02
C LYS A 19 -2.63 2.19 0.19
N LYS A 20 -2.25 0.92 0.01
CA LYS A 20 -2.32 -0.12 1.04
C LYS A 20 -1.04 -0.16 1.86
N GLU A 21 -1.14 -0.58 3.12
CA GLU A 21 0.03 -0.83 3.97
C GLU A 21 0.97 -1.84 3.31
N VAL A 22 2.24 -1.43 3.21
CA VAL A 22 3.32 -2.16 2.56
C VAL A 22 4.07 -2.98 3.60
N TYR A 23 4.17 -4.28 3.35
CA TYR A 23 5.07 -5.17 4.08
C TYR A 23 6.19 -5.61 3.15
N TYR A 24 7.43 -5.48 3.63
CA TYR A 24 8.63 -5.80 2.84
C TYR A 24 8.86 -7.31 2.74
N THR A 25 8.52 -8.03 3.81
CA THR A 25 8.69 -9.48 3.90
C THR A 25 7.34 -10.17 4.08
N LEU A 26 7.29 -11.48 3.79
CA LEU A 26 6.09 -12.28 4.00
C LEU A 26 5.85 -12.46 5.51
N GLU A 27 6.93 -12.58 6.27
CA GLU A 27 6.95 -12.76 7.72
C GLU A 27 6.27 -11.57 8.42
N ASP A 28 6.59 -10.33 8.03
CA ASP A 28 5.97 -9.12 8.58
C ASP A 28 4.46 -9.11 8.31
N ALA A 29 4.07 -9.45 7.07
CA ALA A 29 2.67 -9.54 6.68
C ALA A 29 1.93 -10.62 7.49
N GLN A 30 2.55 -11.78 7.71
CA GLN A 30 1.98 -12.87 8.50
C GLN A 30 1.87 -12.52 9.99
N MET A 31 2.87 -11.86 10.56
CA MET A 31 2.83 -11.39 11.93
C MET A 31 1.66 -10.44 12.14
N MET A 32 1.45 -9.51 11.20
CA MET A 32 0.31 -8.60 11.27
C MET A 32 -1.03 -9.33 11.10
N ILE A 33 -1.11 -10.33 10.22
CA ILE A 33 -2.34 -11.15 10.11
C ILE A 33 -2.67 -11.80 11.45
N ARG A 34 -1.68 -12.44 12.11
CA ARG A 34 -1.88 -13.06 13.42
C ARG A 34 -2.35 -12.03 14.45
N HIS A 35 -1.71 -10.88 14.50
CA HIS A 35 -2.10 -9.81 15.40
C HIS A 35 -3.55 -9.34 15.15
N ILE A 36 -3.97 -9.21 13.88
CA ILE A 36 -5.35 -8.82 13.55
C ILE A 36 -6.34 -9.95 13.90
N GLU A 37 -5.98 -11.22 13.67
CA GLU A 37 -6.80 -12.37 14.03
C GLU A 37 -6.96 -12.51 15.56
N GLU A 38 -5.93 -12.18 16.33
CA GLU A 38 -5.95 -12.18 17.80
C GLU A 38 -6.76 -10.99 18.36
N THR A 39 -6.61 -9.81 17.77
CA THR A 39 -7.27 -8.58 18.28
C THR A 39 -8.70 -8.41 17.81
N ARG A 40 -9.07 -9.01 16.66
CA ARG A 40 -10.39 -8.81 16.04
C ARG A 40 -10.96 -10.13 15.55
N VAL A 41 -12.20 -10.42 15.92
CA VAL A 41 -12.99 -11.52 15.33
C VAL A 41 -13.47 -11.09 13.94
N THR A 42 -12.54 -10.98 12.99
CA THR A 42 -12.81 -10.55 11.62
C THR A 42 -12.60 -11.68 10.63
N ARG A 43 -12.99 -11.46 9.37
CA ARG A 43 -12.84 -12.43 8.29
C ARG A 43 -11.36 -12.80 8.12
N LYS A 44 -11.09 -14.05 7.74
CA LYS A 44 -9.74 -14.53 7.43
C LYS A 44 -9.01 -13.58 6.47
N ILE A 45 -7.85 -13.10 6.93
CA ILE A 45 -6.96 -12.22 6.18
C ILE A 45 -5.84 -13.06 5.59
N ARG A 46 -5.38 -12.71 4.39
CA ARG A 46 -4.23 -13.35 3.76
C ARG A 46 -3.24 -12.30 3.25
N ALA A 47 -1.96 -12.66 3.29
CA ALA A 47 -0.92 -11.90 2.66
C ALA A 47 -0.87 -12.25 1.17
N TYR A 48 -0.71 -11.26 0.30
CA TYR A 48 -0.46 -11.46 -1.12
C TYR A 48 0.62 -10.51 -1.59
N LYS A 49 1.46 -10.97 -2.52
CA LYS A 49 2.43 -10.11 -3.18
C LYS A 49 1.73 -9.32 -4.27
N CYS A 50 1.86 -8.00 -4.22
CA CYS A 50 1.26 -7.09 -5.17
C CYS A 50 2.07 -7.03 -6.46
N ASN A 51 1.41 -7.15 -7.60
CA ASN A 51 2.06 -7.04 -8.91
C ASN A 51 2.36 -5.59 -9.32
N VAL A 52 1.73 -4.60 -8.66
CA VAL A 52 1.89 -3.17 -9.00
C VAL A 52 3.07 -2.55 -8.27
N CYS A 53 3.14 -2.73 -6.95
CA CYS A 53 4.20 -2.15 -6.11
C CYS A 53 5.32 -3.14 -5.77
N GLY A 54 5.11 -4.44 -6.00
CA GLY A 54 6.09 -5.50 -5.69
C GLY A 54 6.13 -5.95 -4.23
N PHE A 55 5.39 -5.30 -3.34
CA PHE A 55 5.39 -5.56 -1.90
C PHE A 55 4.25 -6.49 -1.44
N TRP A 56 4.34 -6.96 -0.20
CA TRP A 56 3.29 -7.74 0.44
C TRP A 56 2.19 -6.83 0.98
N HIS A 57 0.95 -7.21 0.73
CA HIS A 57 -0.24 -6.53 1.23
C HIS A 57 -1.19 -7.53 1.88
N LEU A 58 -2.04 -7.03 2.76
CA LEU A 58 -3.08 -7.80 3.42
C LEU A 58 -4.40 -7.65 2.66
N THR A 59 -5.13 -8.75 2.52
CA THR A 59 -6.48 -8.75 1.98
C THR A 59 -7.36 -9.68 2.80
N SER A 60 -8.48 -9.15 3.31
CA SER A 60 -9.55 -9.99 3.84
C SER A 60 -10.30 -10.58 2.64
N ARG A 61 -10.60 -11.89 2.66
CA ARG A 61 -11.33 -12.53 1.55
C ARG A 61 -12.77 -12.01 1.53
N ALA A 62 -12.99 -10.87 0.88
CA ALA A 62 -14.27 -10.40 0.39
C ALA A 62 -13.94 -9.57 -0.84
N GLY A 63 -14.18 -10.17 -2.02
CA GLY A 63 -13.85 -9.55 -3.29
C GLY A 63 -14.41 -8.13 -3.37
N LYS A 64 -13.55 -7.20 -3.77
CA LYS A 64 -13.84 -6.15 -4.73
C LYS A 64 -12.50 -5.54 -5.14
N HIS A 65 -12.05 -6.00 -6.30
CA HIS A 65 -11.18 -5.25 -7.18
C HIS A 65 -12.11 -4.24 -7.85
N ASP A 66 -11.92 -2.96 -7.59
CA ASP A 66 -12.34 -1.85 -8.44
C ASP A 66 -11.21 -0.82 -8.41
#